data_AF-X1NZB0-F1
#
_entry.id   AF-X1NZB0-F1
#
_cell.length_a   1.000
_cell.length_b   1.000
_cell.length_c   1.000
_cell.angle_alpha   90.00
_cell.angle_beta   90.00
_cell.angle_gamma   90.00
#
_symmetry.space_group_name_H-M   'P 1'
#
loop_
_entity.id
_entity.type
_entity.pdbx_description
1 polymer ?
#
loop_
_entity_poly.entity_id
_entity_poly.type
_entity_poly.pdbx_seq_one_letter_code
_entity_poly.pdbx_strand_id
1 'polypeptide(L)'
;ENAGAKEIIDPRSYAVGSITDTFNKYTHLTNVLPAIGYGKKQIQELEQTINNTDCDVVVSGTPIDITRVLSSSKPIVRVRYSVGGETTKKLEKIVENFISKHL
;
A
#
# COMPACT_ATOMS: atom_id res chain seq x y z
N GLU A 1 -6.97 10.33 14.46
CA GLU A 1 -8.20 11.13 14.66
C GLU A 1 -8.64 11.68 13.30
N ASN A 2 -9.96 11.69 13.02
CA ASN A 2 -10.58 11.76 11.69
C ASN A 2 -9.88 12.72 10.71
N ALA A 3 -9.20 12.17 9.69
CA ALA A 3 -8.54 12.92 8.62
C ALA A 3 -9.52 13.56 7.60
N GLY A 4 -10.77 13.82 8.00
CA GLY A 4 -11.81 14.40 7.15
C GLY A 4 -12.44 13.45 6.12
N ALA A 5 -12.09 12.16 6.12
CA ALA A 5 -12.72 11.18 5.23
C ALA A 5 -14.15 10.87 5.67
N LYS A 6 -15.11 10.96 4.74
CA LYS A 6 -16.53 10.68 4.97
C LYS A 6 -16.83 9.19 5.11
N GLU A 7 -16.23 8.38 4.24
CA GLU A 7 -16.46 6.93 4.16
C GLU A 7 -15.26 6.22 3.53
N ILE A 8 -15.14 4.91 3.77
CA ILE A 8 -14.16 4.05 3.10
C ILE A 8 -14.91 3.28 2.01
N ILE A 9 -14.44 3.42 0.78
CA ILE A 9 -15.05 2.77 -0.39
C ILE A 9 -14.53 1.34 -0.52
N ASP A 10 -15.44 0.40 -0.70
CA ASP A 10 -15.12 -0.99 -1.02
C ASP A 10 -14.75 -1.14 -2.50
N PRO A 11 -13.50 -1.49 -2.85
CA PRO A 11 -13.06 -1.56 -4.24
C PRO A 11 -13.47 -2.85 -4.94
N ARG A 12 -14.09 -3.84 -4.26
CA ARG A 12 -14.34 -5.19 -4.80
C ARG A 12 -15.14 -5.19 -6.11
N SER A 13 -16.17 -4.36 -6.23
CA SER A 13 -17.01 -4.24 -7.43
C SER A 13 -16.27 -3.65 -8.63
N TYR A 14 -15.10 -3.06 -8.41
CA TYR A 14 -14.29 -2.38 -9.42
C TYR A 14 -13.01 -3.13 -9.77
N ALA A 15 -12.73 -4.23 -9.05
CA ALA A 15 -11.55 -5.06 -9.24
C ALA A 15 -11.55 -5.74 -10.61
N VAL A 16 -10.39 -5.76 -11.25
CA VAL A 16 -10.18 -6.44 -12.54
C VAL A 16 -9.06 -7.47 -12.45
N GLY A 17 -9.14 -8.48 -13.32
CA GLY A 17 -8.08 -9.46 -13.51
C GLY A 17 -7.68 -10.19 -12.22
N SER A 18 -6.38 -10.26 -11.93
CA SER A 18 -5.87 -11.01 -10.77
C SER A 18 -6.28 -10.42 -9.41
N ILE A 19 -6.74 -9.17 -9.37
CA ILE A 19 -7.25 -8.54 -8.14
C ILE A 19 -8.63 -9.12 -7.79
N THR A 20 -9.48 -9.41 -8.78
CA THR A 20 -10.75 -10.12 -8.57
C THR A 20 -10.49 -11.51 -7.97
N ASP A 21 -9.52 -12.24 -8.53
CA ASP A 21 -9.10 -13.54 -8.00
C ASP A 21 -8.57 -13.45 -6.57
N THR A 22 -7.84 -12.37 -6.27
CA THR A 22 -7.33 -12.10 -4.91
C THR A 22 -8.47 -11.89 -3.92
N PHE A 23 -9.49 -11.12 -4.27
CA PHE A 23 -10.67 -10.96 -3.41
C PHE A 23 -11.44 -12.27 -3.22
N ASN A 24 -11.59 -13.08 -4.28
CA ASN A 24 -12.23 -14.39 -4.19
C ASN A 24 -11.46 -15.35 -3.28
N LYS A 25 -10.11 -15.30 -3.33
CA LYS A 25 -9.24 -16.13 -2.50
C LYS A 25 -9.20 -15.65 -1.05
N TYR A 26 -9.21 -14.35 -0.82
CA TYR A 26 -9.07 -13.74 0.51
C TYR A 26 -10.34 -12.94 0.86
N THR A 27 -11.41 -13.68 1.17
CA THR A 27 -12.75 -13.12 1.42
C THR A 27 -12.85 -12.19 2.63
N HIS A 28 -11.85 -12.21 3.51
CA HIS A 28 -11.75 -11.30 4.66
C HIS A 28 -11.30 -9.89 4.26
N LEU A 29 -10.74 -9.71 3.05
CA LEU A 29 -10.38 -8.40 2.53
C LEU A 29 -11.67 -7.63 2.20
N THR A 30 -11.93 -6.61 3.00
CA THR A 30 -13.07 -5.70 2.85
C THR A 30 -12.55 -4.28 3.00
N ASN A 31 -13.12 -3.34 2.24
CA ASN A 31 -12.76 -1.91 2.33
C ASN A 31 -11.27 -1.61 2.11
N VAL A 32 -10.55 -2.50 1.42
CA VAL A 32 -9.11 -2.38 1.14
C VAL A 32 -8.80 -2.98 -0.22
N LEU A 33 -7.92 -2.32 -0.99
CA LEU A 33 -7.42 -2.79 -2.27
C LEU A 33 -6.08 -3.53 -2.06
N PRO A 34 -6.01 -4.85 -2.29
CA PRO A 34 -4.74 -5.57 -2.16
C PRO A 34 -3.81 -5.22 -3.32
N ALA A 35 -2.58 -4.80 -2.99
CA ALA A 35 -1.49 -4.63 -3.96
C ALA A 35 -0.65 -5.91 -4.02
N ILE A 36 -1.05 -6.86 -4.87
CA ILE A 36 -0.35 -8.15 -5.02
C ILE A 36 0.61 -8.09 -6.20
N GLY A 37 1.91 -7.99 -5.89
CA GLY A 37 2.98 -7.98 -6.89
C GLY A 37 3.04 -6.71 -7.74
N TYR A 38 4.15 -6.55 -8.45
CA TYR A 38 4.45 -5.37 -9.26
C TYR A 38 4.96 -5.75 -10.66
N GLY A 39 4.51 -6.89 -11.17
CA GLY A 39 4.71 -7.21 -12.59
C GLY A 39 3.89 -6.26 -13.47
N LYS A 40 4.29 -6.11 -14.74
CA LYS A 40 3.63 -5.17 -15.69
C LYS A 40 2.10 -5.32 -15.72
N LYS A 41 1.60 -6.56 -15.78
CA LYS A 41 0.16 -6.86 -15.76
C LYS A 41 -0.50 -6.45 -14.43
N GLN A 42 0.12 -6.76 -13.30
CA GLN A 42 -0.41 -6.44 -11.97
C GLN A 42 -0.48 -4.93 -11.75
N ILE A 43 0.54 -4.18 -12.22
CA ILE A 43 0.54 -2.72 -12.19
C ILE A 43 -0.67 -2.18 -12.98
N GLN A 44 -0.87 -2.65 -14.22
CA GLN A 44 -1.99 -2.20 -15.05
C GLN A 44 -3.35 -2.52 -14.43
N GLU A 45 -3.53 -3.72 -13.87
CA GLU A 45 -4.76 -4.10 -13.19
C GLU A 45 -5.01 -3.26 -11.92
N LEU A 46 -3.95 -2.90 -11.20
CA LEU A 46 -4.02 -2.03 -10.03
C LEU A 46 -4.40 -0.60 -10.42
N GLU A 47 -3.78 -0.03 -11.45
CA GLU A 47 -4.14 1.29 -12.00
C GLU A 47 -5.60 1.33 -12.43
N GLN A 48 -6.04 0.33 -13.20
CA GLN A 48 -7.42 0.24 -13.68
C GLN A 48 -8.42 0.10 -12.53
N THR A 49 -8.12 -0.75 -11.54
CA THR A 49 -8.99 -0.92 -10.37
C THR A 49 -9.09 0.39 -9.57
N ILE A 50 -7.97 1.07 -9.34
CA ILE A 50 -7.96 2.38 -8.67
C ILE A 50 -8.83 3.37 -9.44
N ASN A 51 -8.63 3.50 -10.75
CA ASN A 51 -9.33 4.49 -11.56
C ASN A 51 -10.83 4.19 -11.69
N ASN A 52 -11.23 2.92 -11.70
CA ASN A 52 -12.63 2.49 -11.75
C ASN A 52 -13.39 2.67 -10.44
N THR A 53 -12.71 2.57 -9.29
CA THR A 53 -13.34 2.67 -7.96
C THR A 53 -14.11 3.99 -7.86
N ASP A 54 -15.23 4.10 -7.16
CA ASP A 54 -15.88 5.42 -6.98
C ASP A 54 -15.34 6.09 -5.72
N CYS A 55 -14.18 6.72 -5.82
CA CYS A 55 -13.51 7.37 -4.69
C CYS A 55 -12.74 8.64 -5.08
N ASP A 56 -12.69 9.60 -4.17
CA ASP A 56 -12.02 10.89 -4.38
C ASP A 56 -10.50 10.83 -4.18
N VAL A 57 -10.02 9.93 -3.31
CA VAL A 57 -8.61 9.84 -2.92
C VAL A 57 -8.23 8.40 -2.57
N VAL A 58 -7.00 8.01 -2.90
CA VAL A 58 -6.43 6.72 -2.52
C VAL A 58 -5.41 6.92 -1.41
N VAL A 59 -5.56 6.18 -0.32
CA VAL A 59 -4.58 6.15 0.76
C VAL A 59 -3.67 4.95 0.57
N SER A 60 -2.40 5.19 0.20
CA SER A 60 -1.41 4.13 0.04
C SER A 60 -0.75 3.79 1.38
N GLY A 61 -1.02 2.58 1.87
CA GLY A 61 -0.37 1.97 3.02
C GLY A 61 0.85 1.09 2.66
N THR A 62 1.34 1.14 1.42
CA THR A 62 2.47 0.30 1.01
C THR A 62 3.79 0.80 1.62
N PRO A 63 4.74 -0.10 1.97
CA PRO A 63 6.06 0.32 2.43
C PRO A 63 6.79 1.18 1.40
N ILE A 64 6.65 0.85 0.12
CA ILE A 64 7.22 1.59 -1.00
C ILE A 64 6.34 2.78 -1.39
N ASP A 65 6.91 3.70 -2.16
CA ASP A 65 6.16 4.73 -2.84
C ASP A 65 5.56 4.17 -4.14
N ILE A 66 4.28 3.80 -4.11
CA ILE A 66 3.63 3.15 -5.25
C ILE A 66 3.51 4.08 -6.47
N THR A 67 3.55 5.40 -6.27
CA THR A 67 3.50 6.39 -7.36
C THR A 67 4.73 6.34 -8.27
N ARG A 68 5.80 5.62 -7.86
CA ARG A 68 6.98 5.38 -8.68
C ARG A 68 6.80 4.27 -9.69
N VAL A 69 5.80 3.40 -9.49
CA VAL A 69 5.57 2.21 -10.33
C VAL A 69 4.26 2.27 -11.08
N LEU A 70 3.34 3.16 -10.68
CA LEU A 70 2.03 3.33 -11.31
C LEU A 70 1.60 4.80 -11.35
N SER A 71 0.66 5.09 -12.24
CA SER A 71 -0.04 6.35 -12.40
C SER A 71 -1.54 6.17 -12.18
N SER A 72 -2.18 7.16 -11.56
CA SER A 72 -3.63 7.16 -11.37
C SER A 72 -4.19 8.52 -11.74
N SER A 73 -5.43 8.52 -12.25
CA SER A 73 -6.21 9.76 -12.43
C SER A 73 -6.65 10.37 -11.09
N LYS A 74 -6.47 9.66 -9.98
CA LYS A 74 -6.86 10.06 -8.65
C LYS A 74 -5.66 10.41 -7.77
N PRO A 75 -5.81 11.35 -6.85
CA PRO A 75 -4.75 11.68 -5.91
C PRO A 75 -4.43 10.47 -5.01
N ILE A 76 -3.14 10.15 -4.92
CA ILE A 76 -2.62 9.11 -4.01
C ILE A 76 -1.89 9.79 -2.85
N VAL A 77 -2.37 9.56 -1.64
CA VAL A 77 -1.74 10.03 -0.40
C VAL A 77 -1.01 8.86 0.25
N ARG A 78 0.30 9.00 0.45
CA ARG A 78 1.13 7.96 1.08
C ARG A 78 1.16 8.10 2.59
N VAL A 79 0.75 7.05 3.29
CA VAL A 79 0.95 6.94 4.73
C VAL A 79 2.34 6.39 5.00
N ARG A 80 3.02 6.96 5.99
CA ARG A 80 4.32 6.49 6.44
C ARG A 80 4.18 5.95 7.86
N TYR A 81 4.79 4.81 8.10
CA TYR A 81 4.98 4.25 9.42
C TYR A 81 6.46 3.96 9.60
N SER A 82 6.89 4.02 10.86
CA SER A 82 8.24 3.69 11.27
C SER A 82 8.16 2.87 12.54
N VAL A 83 9.23 2.15 12.82
CA VAL A 83 9.46 1.64 14.18
C VAL A 83 9.50 2.81 15.17
N GLY A 84 9.02 2.57 16.38
CA GLY A 84 9.05 3.56 17.47
C GLY A 84 10.48 3.88 17.89
N GLY A 85 10.69 5.05 18.50
CA GLY A 85 12.03 5.56 18.79
C GLY A 85 12.91 4.65 19.65
N GLU A 86 12.33 3.87 20.56
CA GLU A 86 13.08 2.87 21.34
C GLU A 86 13.63 1.76 20.43
N THR A 87 12.80 1.23 19.55
CA THR A 87 13.20 0.20 18.59
C THR A 87 14.24 0.76 17.61
N THR A 88 14.09 2.01 17.16
CA THR A 88 15.10 2.68 16.32
C THR A 88 16.47 2.68 17.00
N LYS A 89 16.55 3.14 18.26
CA LYS A 89 17.82 3.17 19.01
C LYS A 89 18.44 1.80 19.20
N LYS A 90 17.63 0.76 19.43
CA LYS A 90 18.11 -0.62 19.55
C LYS A 90 18.71 -1.10 18.23
N LEU A 91 18.04 -0.83 17.10
CA LEU A 91 18.53 -1.19 15.77
C LEU A 91 19.84 -0.45 15.44
N GLU A 92 19.92 0.84 15.71
CA GLU A 92 21.14 1.65 15.53
C GLU A 92 22.32 1.01 16.28
N LYS A 93 22.15 0.71 17.56
CA LYS A 93 23.20 0.08 18.38
C LYS A 93 23.64 -1.28 17.84
N ILE A 94 22.71 -2.09 17.33
CA ILE A 94 23.04 -3.39 16.72
C ILE A 94 23.91 -3.19 15.48
N VAL A 95 23.54 -2.24 14.62
CA VAL A 95 24.28 -1.93 13.39
C VAL A 95 25.67 -1.36 13.72
N GLU A 96 25.76 -0.42 14.68
CA GLU A 96 27.03 0.14 15.14
C GLU A 96 27.98 -0.94 15.66
N ASN A 97 27.49 -1.82 16.54
CA ASN A 97 28.28 -2.94 17.07
C ASN A 97 28.78 -3.88 15.97
N PHE A 98 27.95 -4.13 14.94
CA PHE A 98 28.34 -4.96 13.80
C PHE A 98 29.46 -4.28 13.00
N ILE A 99 29.28 -2.99 12.68
CA ILE A 99 30.27 -2.21 11.93
C ILE A 99 31.59 -2.18 12.69
N SER A 100 31.62 -1.75 13.96
CA SER A 100 32.85 -1.65 14.74
C SER A 100 33.60 -2.98 14.94
N LYS A 101 32.92 -4.11 14.79
CA LYS A 101 33.53 -5.44 14.94
C LYS A 101 34.08 -6.00 13.62
N HIS A 102 33.54 -5.59 12.48
CA HIS A 102 33.76 -6.24 11.20
C HIS A 102 34.26 -5.32 10.08
N LEU A 103 34.25 -4.00 10.30
CA LEU A 103 34.82 -2.97 9.45
C LEU A 103 35.83 -2.16 10.25
#